data_AF-A0A7C1ZVZ4-F1
#
_entry.id   AF-A0A7C1ZVZ4-F1
#
_cell.length_a   1.000
_cell.length_b   1.000
_cell.length_c   1.000
_cell.angle_alpha   90.00
_cell.angle_beta   90.00
_cell.angle_gamma   90.00
#
_symmetry.space_group_name_H-M   'P 1'
#
loop_
_entity.id
_entity.type
_entity.pdbx_description
1 polymer ?
#
loop_
_entity_poly.entity_id
_entity_poly.type
_entity_poly.pdbx_seq_one_letter_code
_entity_poly.pdbx_strand_id
1 'polypeptide(L)'
;AVSKANTALETASRADSKADKAQINADTAVSKANTALGTAKTAGIVADKAQENANTAISKTDEAQKIANTAASIANKAIETAKKATIQANQAVETAHLTIKILPIQTRYTDNDDGTVTDNRTRLTWLKNANCFGRQNLSKARRLAKQLKSGKCGLTDGSIQGTWRLPTKAEWETMLDTRYTAPALSNAAGTRRWEKNDAFSSVQSDYYWAASYADGTTNKWNVELNFGHVYPYGKTITGYVWLVRGKQ
;
A
#
# COMPACT_ATOMS: atom_id res chain seq x y z
N ALA A 1 80.03 -10.62 -110.05
CA ALA A 1 78.59 -10.94 -109.83
C ALA A 1 78.39 -11.84 -108.62
N VAL A 2 79.06 -13.00 -108.56
CA VAL A 2 78.88 -14.03 -107.51
C VAL A 2 79.14 -13.55 -106.07
N SER A 3 80.25 -12.85 -105.79
CA SER A 3 80.55 -12.34 -104.44
C SER A 3 79.47 -11.36 -103.91
N LYS A 4 78.95 -10.47 -104.77
CA LYS A 4 77.87 -9.55 -104.40
C LYS A 4 76.56 -10.30 -104.11
N ALA A 5 76.29 -11.37 -104.85
CA ALA A 5 75.12 -12.23 -104.61
C ALA A 5 75.23 -13.00 -103.28
N ASN A 6 76.42 -13.51 -102.94
CA ASN A 6 76.65 -14.17 -101.65
C ASN A 6 76.48 -13.22 -100.46
N THR A 7 77.02 -11.99 -100.55
CA THR A 7 76.81 -10.96 -99.51
C THR A 7 75.33 -10.57 -99.36
N ALA A 8 74.58 -10.51 -100.47
CA ALA A 8 73.14 -10.26 -100.44
C ALA A 8 72.39 -11.39 -99.75
N LEU A 9 72.73 -12.65 -100.04
CA LEU A 9 72.14 -13.83 -99.40
C LEU A 9 72.41 -13.86 -97.89
N GLU A 10 73.65 -13.64 -97.46
CA GLU A 10 74.00 -13.55 -96.02
C GLU A 10 73.27 -12.41 -95.30
N THR A 11 73.01 -11.31 -96.01
CA THR A 11 72.24 -10.18 -95.47
C THR A 11 70.76 -10.54 -95.33
N ALA A 12 70.18 -11.22 -96.33
CA ALA A 12 68.81 -11.73 -96.27
C ALA A 12 68.62 -12.74 -95.13
N SER A 13 69.50 -13.74 -95.00
CA SER A 13 69.42 -14.73 -93.91
C SER A 13 69.55 -14.09 -92.52
N ARG A 14 70.37 -13.04 -92.37
CA ARG A 14 70.45 -12.26 -91.12
C ARG A 14 69.18 -11.46 -90.86
N ALA A 15 68.51 -10.95 -91.90
CA ALA A 15 67.24 -10.26 -91.78
C ALA A 15 66.12 -11.23 -91.35
N ASP A 16 66.05 -12.42 -91.94
CA ASP A 16 65.08 -13.46 -91.57
C ASP A 16 65.26 -13.88 -90.11
N SER A 17 66.49 -14.16 -89.66
CA SER A 17 66.75 -14.51 -88.26
C SER A 17 66.35 -13.38 -87.28
N LYS A 18 66.47 -12.11 -87.68
CA LYS A 18 65.98 -10.98 -86.88
C LYS A 18 64.46 -10.91 -86.87
N ALA A 19 63.81 -11.18 -88.00
CA ALA A 19 62.35 -11.23 -88.12
C ALA A 19 61.78 -12.35 -87.24
N ASP A 20 62.39 -13.54 -87.25
CA ASP A 20 61.98 -14.67 -86.41
C ASP A 20 62.09 -14.32 -84.91
N LYS A 21 63.20 -13.70 -84.49
CA LYS A 21 63.38 -13.23 -83.11
C LYS A 21 62.34 -12.18 -82.72
N ALA A 22 62.02 -11.26 -83.63
CA ALA A 22 61.00 -10.24 -83.41
C ALA A 22 59.61 -10.88 -83.25
N GLN A 23 59.29 -11.88 -84.07
CA GLN A 23 58.03 -12.62 -83.98
C GLN A 23 57.91 -13.38 -82.65
N ILE A 24 58.96 -14.10 -82.24
CA ILE A 24 58.99 -14.80 -80.94
C ILE A 24 58.76 -13.83 -79.77
N ASN A 25 59.38 -12.65 -79.82
CA ASN A 25 59.19 -11.61 -78.81
C ASN A 25 57.75 -11.07 -78.81
N ALA A 26 57.16 -10.87 -79.99
CA ALA A 26 55.78 -10.44 -80.13
C ALA A 26 54.81 -11.49 -79.56
N ASP A 27 55.01 -12.77 -79.89
CA ASP A 27 54.18 -13.88 -79.38
C ASP A 27 54.30 -14.00 -77.85
N THR A 28 55.51 -13.81 -77.31
CA THR A 28 55.75 -13.78 -75.86
C THR A 28 55.02 -12.62 -75.19
N ALA A 29 55.03 -11.43 -75.80
CA ALA A 29 54.32 -10.27 -75.28
C ALA A 29 52.79 -10.50 -75.30
N VAL A 30 52.25 -11.09 -76.36
CA VAL A 30 50.82 -11.45 -76.47
C VAL A 30 50.45 -12.48 -75.39
N SER A 31 51.28 -13.50 -75.16
CA SER A 31 51.04 -14.49 -74.11
C SER A 31 50.98 -13.84 -72.71
N LYS A 32 51.94 -12.97 -72.38
CA LYS A 32 51.93 -12.22 -71.11
C LYS A 32 50.71 -11.31 -70.98
N ALA A 33 50.30 -10.64 -72.06
CA ALA A 33 49.10 -9.80 -72.08
C ALA A 33 47.83 -10.63 -71.83
N ASN A 34 47.73 -11.82 -72.42
CA ASN A 34 46.62 -12.74 -72.19
C ASN A 34 46.56 -13.24 -70.74
N THR A 35 47.72 -13.57 -70.14
CA THR A 35 47.79 -13.91 -68.71
C THR A 35 47.34 -12.75 -67.83
N ALA A 36 47.82 -11.53 -68.09
CA ALA A 36 47.43 -10.33 -67.35
C ALA A 36 45.93 -10.05 -67.46
N LEU A 37 45.34 -10.22 -68.65
CA LEU A 37 43.90 -10.11 -68.87
C LEU A 37 43.13 -11.18 -68.07
N GLY A 38 43.64 -12.41 -68.00
CA GLY A 38 43.08 -13.46 -67.15
C GLY A 38 43.06 -13.07 -65.67
N THR A 39 44.20 -12.61 -65.15
CA THR A 39 44.30 -12.12 -63.77
C THR A 39 43.36 -10.95 -63.49
N ALA A 40 43.27 -9.97 -64.40
CA ALA A 40 42.38 -8.83 -64.26
C ALA A 40 40.89 -9.25 -64.21
N LYS A 41 40.49 -10.21 -65.06
CA LYS A 41 39.13 -10.79 -65.02
C LYS A 41 38.84 -11.48 -63.69
N THR A 42 39.77 -12.30 -63.20
CA THR A 42 39.62 -12.95 -61.88
C THR A 42 39.52 -11.92 -60.75
N ALA A 43 40.33 -10.85 -60.78
CA ALA A 43 40.26 -9.77 -59.80
C ALA A 43 38.91 -9.05 -59.82
N GLY A 44 38.34 -8.81 -61.01
CA GLY A 44 36.99 -8.26 -61.17
C GLY A 44 35.92 -9.12 -60.50
N ILE A 45 35.94 -10.44 -60.76
CA ILE A 45 34.99 -11.38 -60.14
C ILE A 45 35.10 -11.36 -58.60
N VAL A 46 36.32 -11.31 -58.07
CA VAL A 46 36.54 -11.22 -56.61
C VAL A 46 36.01 -9.90 -56.06
N ALA A 47 36.21 -8.78 -56.76
CA ALA A 47 35.68 -7.48 -56.37
C ALA A 47 34.15 -7.47 -56.38
N ASP A 48 33.52 -8.03 -57.40
CA ASP A 48 32.06 -8.17 -57.50
C ASP A 48 31.51 -8.99 -56.33
N LYS A 49 32.18 -10.09 -55.98
CA LYS A 49 31.78 -10.92 -54.84
C LYS A 49 31.95 -10.20 -53.51
N ALA A 50 33.02 -9.42 -53.35
CA ALA A 50 33.22 -8.59 -52.16
C ALA A 50 32.12 -7.53 -52.04
N GLN A 51 31.71 -6.91 -53.15
CA GLN A 51 30.62 -5.94 -53.17
C GLN A 51 29.27 -6.58 -52.79
N GLU A 52 28.96 -7.77 -53.30
CA GLU A 52 27.75 -8.52 -52.94
C GLU A 52 27.70 -8.84 -51.45
N ASN A 53 28.83 -9.28 -50.88
CA ASN A 53 28.95 -9.55 -49.45
C ASN A 53 28.75 -8.26 -48.61
N ALA A 54 29.32 -7.14 -49.05
CA ALA A 54 29.14 -5.84 -48.39
C ALA A 54 27.67 -5.41 -48.41
N ASN A 55 26.99 -5.52 -49.55
CA ASN A 55 25.57 -5.20 -49.69
C ASN A 55 24.70 -6.08 -48.77
N THR A 56 25.02 -7.37 -48.66
CA THR A 56 24.35 -8.29 -47.74
C THR A 56 24.52 -7.88 -46.28
N ALA A 57 25.73 -7.45 -45.90
CA ALA A 57 26.01 -6.98 -44.53
C ALA A 57 25.26 -5.68 -44.19
N ILE A 58 25.15 -4.75 -45.15
CA ILE A 58 24.35 -3.53 -44.99
C ILE A 58 22.88 -3.89 -44.78
N SER A 59 22.30 -4.75 -45.61
CA SER A 59 20.91 -5.17 -45.47
C SER A 59 20.61 -5.81 -44.11
N LYS A 60 21.51 -6.66 -43.59
CA LYS A 60 21.38 -7.23 -42.24
C LYS A 60 21.46 -6.17 -41.15
N THR A 61 22.27 -5.14 -41.34
CA THR A 61 22.42 -4.03 -40.39
C THR A 61 21.15 -3.17 -40.36
N ASP A 62 20.55 -2.90 -41.51
CA ASP A 62 19.27 -2.16 -41.59
C ASP A 62 18.13 -2.91 -40.90
N GLU A 63 18.08 -4.23 -41.08
CA GLU A 63 17.10 -5.09 -40.39
C GLU A 63 17.32 -5.09 -38.86
N ALA A 64 18.57 -5.20 -38.41
CA ALA A 64 18.92 -5.11 -37.00
C ALA A 64 18.52 -3.76 -36.40
N GLN A 65 18.74 -2.65 -37.14
CA GLN A 65 18.33 -1.32 -36.70
C GLN A 65 16.82 -1.19 -36.57
N LYS A 66 16.05 -1.78 -37.50
CA LYS A 66 14.59 -1.79 -37.43
C LYS A 66 14.09 -2.54 -36.18
N ILE A 67 14.72 -3.66 -35.85
CA ILE A 67 14.42 -4.42 -34.62
C ILE A 67 14.74 -3.59 -33.39
N ALA A 68 15.91 -2.94 -33.34
CA ALA A 68 16.31 -2.08 -32.21
C ALA A 68 15.32 -0.92 -31.99
N ASN A 69 14.89 -0.25 -33.07
CA ASN A 69 13.91 0.83 -33.00
C ASN A 69 12.56 0.33 -32.48
N THR A 70 12.14 -0.87 -32.89
CA THR A 70 10.90 -1.49 -32.40
C THR A 70 10.99 -1.80 -30.92
N ALA A 71 12.11 -2.38 -30.47
CA ALA A 71 12.34 -2.66 -29.05
C ALA A 71 12.34 -1.38 -28.19
N ALA A 72 12.95 -0.30 -28.66
CA ALA A 72 12.94 0.99 -27.97
C ALA A 72 11.51 1.55 -27.83
N SER A 73 10.68 1.43 -28.88
CA SER A 73 9.27 1.84 -28.84
C SER A 73 8.47 1.06 -27.79
N ILE A 74 8.68 -0.26 -27.72
CA ILE A 74 8.03 -1.13 -26.72
C ILE A 74 8.45 -0.73 -25.31
N ALA A 75 9.74 -0.49 -25.08
CA ALA A 75 10.25 -0.07 -23.79
C ALA A 75 9.63 1.26 -23.33
N ASN A 76 9.52 2.25 -24.24
CA ASN A 76 8.88 3.53 -23.94
C ASN A 76 7.39 3.36 -23.56
N LYS A 77 6.66 2.48 -24.26
CA LYS A 77 5.26 2.19 -23.92
C LYS A 77 5.11 1.50 -22.55
N ALA A 78 6.05 0.64 -22.19
CA ALA A 78 6.08 0.00 -20.87
C ALA A 78 6.33 1.04 -19.75
N ILE A 79 7.25 1.98 -19.96
CA ILE A 79 7.52 3.08 -19.03
C ILE A 79 6.27 3.94 -18.80
N GLU A 80 5.55 4.29 -19.87
CA GLU A 80 4.31 5.09 -19.73
C GLU A 80 3.20 4.33 -18.99
N THR A 81 3.10 3.01 -19.20
CA THR A 81 2.18 2.16 -18.44
C THR A 81 2.53 2.16 -16.95
N ALA A 82 3.81 2.01 -16.61
CA ALA A 82 4.28 2.02 -15.23
C ALA A 82 4.04 3.36 -14.53
N LYS A 83 4.24 4.49 -15.24
CA LYS A 83 3.92 5.83 -14.72
C LYS A 83 2.44 5.97 -14.38
N LYS A 84 1.55 5.51 -15.27
CA LYS A 84 0.09 5.55 -15.01
C LYS A 84 -0.30 4.71 -13.80
N ALA A 85 0.27 3.52 -13.65
CA ALA A 85 0.03 2.67 -12.49
C ALA A 85 0.48 3.34 -11.18
N THR A 86 1.62 4.03 -11.20
CA THR A 86 2.14 4.77 -10.04
C THR A 86 1.21 5.92 -9.64
N ILE A 87 0.69 6.67 -10.61
CA ILE A 87 -0.28 7.75 -10.35
C ILE A 87 -1.55 7.19 -9.71
N GLN A 88 -2.08 6.08 -10.25
CA GLN A 88 -3.28 5.44 -9.69
C GLN A 88 -3.05 4.93 -8.26
N ALA A 89 -1.88 4.36 -7.99
CA ALA A 89 -1.51 3.94 -6.63
C ALA A 89 -1.47 5.12 -5.66
N ASN A 90 -0.85 6.24 -6.06
CA ASN A 90 -0.81 7.46 -5.24
C ASN A 90 -2.21 8.03 -4.98
N GLN A 91 -3.07 8.05 -5.99
CA GLN A 91 -4.47 8.48 -5.84
C GLN A 91 -5.24 7.57 -4.86
N ALA A 92 -5.00 6.25 -4.91
CA ALA A 92 -5.61 5.31 -3.98
C ALA A 92 -5.13 5.54 -2.53
N VAL A 93 -3.84 5.84 -2.33
CA VAL A 93 -3.28 6.19 -1.02
C VAL A 93 -3.89 7.49 -0.49
N GLU A 94 -3.99 8.54 -1.32
CA GLU A 94 -4.63 9.79 -0.93
C GLU A 94 -6.10 9.59 -0.58
N THR A 95 -6.82 8.80 -1.38
CA THR A 95 -8.21 8.45 -1.11
C THR A 95 -8.33 7.72 0.23
N ALA A 96 -7.47 6.73 0.50
CA ALA A 96 -7.46 6.01 1.76
C ALA A 96 -7.16 6.92 2.96
N HIS A 97 -6.21 7.85 2.83
CA HIS A 97 -5.93 8.85 3.87
C HIS A 97 -7.12 9.76 4.14
N LEU A 98 -7.80 10.22 3.09
CA LEU A 98 -9.03 11.00 3.23
C LEU A 98 -10.13 10.16 3.89
N THR A 99 -10.34 8.92 3.47
CA THR A 99 -11.34 8.02 4.09
C THR A 99 -11.05 7.80 5.58
N ILE A 100 -9.79 7.56 5.98
CA ILE A 100 -9.41 7.43 7.39
C ILE A 100 -9.68 8.73 8.17
N LYS A 101 -9.46 9.89 7.55
CA LYS A 101 -9.72 11.19 8.17
C LYS A 101 -11.23 11.50 8.31
N ILE A 102 -12.07 10.95 7.43
CA ILE A 102 -13.51 11.23 7.37
C ILE A 102 -14.34 10.17 8.11
N LEU A 103 -13.81 8.96 8.32
CA LEU A 103 -14.43 8.00 9.22
C LEU A 103 -14.33 8.58 10.64
N PRO A 104 -15.44 8.95 11.31
CA PRO A 104 -15.37 9.12 12.74
C PRO A 104 -14.90 7.76 13.26
N ILE A 105 -13.77 7.74 13.98
CA ILE A 105 -13.49 6.61 14.87
C ILE A 105 -14.79 6.47 15.64
N GLN A 106 -15.58 5.42 15.39
CA GLN A 106 -16.78 5.18 16.17
C GLN A 106 -16.27 4.77 17.55
N THR A 107 -15.95 5.78 18.35
CA THR A 107 -15.52 5.59 19.72
C THR A 107 -16.67 4.92 20.44
N ARG A 108 -16.35 3.95 21.28
CA ARG A 108 -17.35 3.36 22.16
C ARG A 108 -17.96 4.41 23.08
N TYR A 109 -17.12 5.30 23.60
CA TYR A 109 -17.51 6.38 24.49
C TYR A 109 -17.11 7.73 23.90
N THR A 110 -18.02 8.70 23.99
CA THR A 110 -17.78 10.11 23.64
C THR A 110 -17.92 10.95 24.89
N ASP A 111 -16.85 11.60 25.29
CA ASP A 111 -16.87 12.63 26.32
C ASP A 111 -17.61 13.86 25.78
N ASN A 112 -18.61 14.35 26.52
CA ASN A 112 -19.43 15.48 26.07
C ASN A 112 -18.90 16.82 26.63
N ASP A 113 -17.76 16.81 27.33
CA ASP A 113 -17.14 17.99 27.98
C ASP A 113 -18.03 18.72 28.99
N ASP A 114 -19.12 18.09 29.41
CA ASP A 114 -20.13 18.64 30.31
C ASP A 114 -20.30 17.80 31.60
N GLY A 115 -19.31 16.96 31.90
CA GLY A 115 -19.35 16.00 33.00
C GLY A 115 -20.10 14.70 32.67
N THR A 116 -20.53 14.51 31.42
CA THR A 116 -21.17 13.28 30.94
C THR A 116 -20.40 12.59 29.82
N VAL A 117 -20.68 11.31 29.65
CA VAL A 117 -20.07 10.46 28.61
C VAL A 117 -21.18 9.69 27.91
N THR A 118 -21.25 9.81 26.58
CA THR A 118 -22.19 9.08 25.74
C THR A 118 -21.60 7.72 25.36
N ASP A 119 -22.28 6.64 25.70
CA ASP A 119 -22.01 5.32 25.13
C ASP A 119 -22.65 5.23 23.74
N ASN A 120 -21.86 5.26 22.67
CA ASN A 120 -22.36 5.27 21.30
C ASN A 120 -23.02 3.95 20.88
N ARG A 121 -22.74 2.84 21.59
CA ARG A 121 -23.36 1.54 21.34
C ARG A 121 -24.79 1.50 21.84
N THR A 122 -25.02 2.01 23.05
CA THR A 122 -26.33 1.95 23.72
C THR A 122 -27.13 3.24 23.62
N ARG A 123 -26.46 4.34 23.22
CA ARG A 123 -26.97 5.72 23.24
C ARG A 123 -27.38 6.19 24.64
N LEU A 124 -26.83 5.57 25.69
CA LEU A 124 -27.01 5.99 27.07
C LEU A 124 -25.98 7.06 27.44
N THR A 125 -26.38 8.00 28.28
CA THR A 125 -25.46 8.99 28.85
C THR A 125 -25.13 8.62 30.29
N TRP A 126 -23.84 8.47 30.56
CA TRP A 126 -23.28 8.08 31.84
C TRP A 126 -22.64 9.28 32.53
N LEU A 127 -22.67 9.30 33.86
CA LEU A 127 -21.90 10.28 34.63
C LEU A 127 -20.40 10.02 34.44
N LYS A 128 -19.61 11.04 34.09
CA LYS A 128 -18.17 10.87 33.82
C LYS A 128 -17.39 10.43 35.06
N ASN A 129 -17.71 11.00 36.22
CA ASN A 129 -17.12 10.62 37.50
C ASN A 129 -17.85 9.44 38.13
N ALA A 130 -17.29 8.25 37.96
CA ALA A 130 -17.84 6.99 38.47
C ALA A 130 -17.83 6.86 40.01
N ASN A 131 -17.20 7.79 40.73
CA ASN A 131 -17.13 7.77 42.19
C ASN A 131 -17.56 9.11 42.81
N CYS A 132 -18.51 9.82 42.20
CA CYS A 132 -18.96 11.10 42.74
C CYS A 132 -19.55 10.98 44.16
N PHE A 133 -20.20 9.86 44.47
CA PHE A 133 -20.95 9.70 45.73
C PHE A 133 -20.29 8.76 46.73
N GLY A 134 -19.15 8.13 46.40
CA GLY A 134 -18.59 7.07 47.24
C GLY A 134 -19.48 5.84 47.35
N ARG A 135 -19.15 4.97 48.31
CA ARG A 135 -19.97 3.82 48.67
C ARG A 135 -21.19 4.28 49.47
N GLN A 136 -22.38 3.91 49.02
CA GLN A 136 -23.66 4.25 49.67
C GLN A 136 -24.52 3.01 49.85
N ASN A 137 -25.50 3.05 50.75
CA ASN A 137 -26.55 2.04 50.78
C ASN A 137 -27.57 2.29 49.65
N LEU A 138 -28.30 1.24 49.24
CA LEU A 138 -29.23 1.30 48.11
C LEU A 138 -30.31 2.38 48.26
N SER A 139 -30.88 2.56 49.46
CA SER A 139 -31.92 3.56 49.72
C SER A 139 -31.39 4.98 49.50
N LYS A 140 -30.15 5.26 49.95
CA LYS A 140 -29.49 6.55 49.72
C LYS A 140 -29.06 6.72 48.26
N ALA A 141 -28.55 5.67 47.61
CA ALA A 141 -28.20 5.68 46.19
C ALA A 141 -29.40 6.07 45.31
N ARG A 142 -30.57 5.49 45.57
CA ARG A 142 -31.82 5.83 44.86
C ARG A 142 -32.24 7.29 45.07
N ARG A 143 -32.08 7.84 46.28
CA ARG A 143 -32.36 9.26 46.54
C ARG A 143 -31.36 10.18 45.83
N LEU A 144 -30.07 9.85 45.90
CA LEU A 144 -29.01 10.59 45.22
C LEU A 144 -29.23 10.64 43.71
N ALA A 145 -29.65 9.51 43.11
CA ALA A 145 -30.00 9.46 41.69
C ALA A 145 -31.08 10.48 41.33
N LYS A 146 -32.18 10.53 42.10
CA LYS A 146 -33.26 11.50 41.88
C LYS A 146 -32.84 12.95 42.11
N GLN A 147 -31.83 13.19 42.95
CA GLN A 147 -31.38 14.54 43.32
C GLN A 147 -30.25 15.08 42.43
N LEU A 148 -29.55 14.22 41.68
CA LEU A 148 -28.49 14.63 40.77
C LEU A 148 -29.04 15.56 39.67
N LYS A 149 -28.31 16.64 39.43
CA LYS A 149 -28.59 17.67 38.44
C LYS A 149 -27.30 18.40 38.07
N SER A 150 -27.35 19.24 37.04
CA SER A 150 -26.27 20.16 36.67
C SER A 150 -25.82 21.02 37.86
N GLY A 151 -24.51 21.29 37.93
CA GLY A 151 -23.82 21.94 39.05
C GLY A 151 -23.40 20.99 40.19
N LYS A 152 -23.61 19.67 40.04
CA LYS A 152 -23.13 18.63 40.97
C LYS A 152 -22.31 17.61 40.20
N CYS A 153 -21.35 16.95 40.87
CA CYS A 153 -20.52 15.90 40.26
C CYS A 153 -19.75 16.32 39.00
N GLY A 154 -19.46 17.61 38.82
CA GLY A 154 -18.82 18.15 37.62
C GLY A 154 -19.75 18.29 36.42
N LEU A 155 -21.07 18.11 36.60
CA LEU A 155 -22.05 18.28 35.54
C LEU A 155 -22.26 19.76 35.18
N THR A 156 -22.23 20.06 33.89
CA THR A 156 -22.66 21.33 33.28
C THR A 156 -23.67 21.10 32.14
N ASP A 157 -24.23 19.89 32.07
CA ASP A 157 -25.09 19.36 31.01
C ASP A 157 -26.55 19.86 31.01
N GLY A 158 -26.87 20.81 31.89
CA GLY A 158 -28.24 21.31 32.07
C GLY A 158 -29.24 20.31 32.65
N SER A 159 -28.80 19.14 33.15
CA SER A 159 -29.71 18.17 33.76
C SER A 159 -30.46 18.74 34.97
N ILE A 160 -31.71 18.33 35.13
CA ILE A 160 -32.57 18.67 36.27
C ILE A 160 -32.77 17.45 37.17
N GLN A 161 -33.30 17.68 38.38
CA GLN A 161 -33.59 16.57 39.30
C GLN A 161 -34.58 15.59 38.67
N GLY A 162 -34.35 14.31 38.91
CA GLY A 162 -35.17 13.21 38.39
C GLY A 162 -34.75 12.67 37.03
N THR A 163 -33.82 13.32 36.31
CA THR A 163 -33.34 12.81 35.00
C THR A 163 -32.42 11.60 35.14
N TRP A 164 -31.70 11.51 36.25
CA TRP A 164 -30.70 10.47 36.50
C TRP A 164 -31.29 9.29 37.28
N ARG A 165 -30.84 8.07 36.94
CA ARG A 165 -31.25 6.85 37.63
C ARG A 165 -30.08 5.89 37.81
N LEU A 166 -30.29 4.88 38.64
CA LEU A 166 -29.39 3.73 38.69
C LEU A 166 -29.49 2.93 37.37
N PRO A 167 -28.38 2.40 36.84
CA PRO A 167 -28.37 1.54 35.67
C PRO A 167 -29.00 0.19 36.00
N THR A 168 -29.68 -0.40 35.03
CA THR A 168 -30.26 -1.73 35.14
C THR A 168 -29.20 -2.81 34.93
N LYS A 169 -29.52 -4.07 35.27
CA LYS A 169 -28.65 -5.22 34.99
C LYS A 169 -28.26 -5.30 33.51
N ALA A 170 -29.23 -5.18 32.61
CA ALA A 170 -28.98 -5.24 31.17
C ALA A 170 -28.05 -4.12 30.69
N GLU A 171 -28.23 -2.90 31.19
CA GLU A 171 -27.36 -1.76 30.83
C GLU A 171 -25.92 -1.97 31.33
N TRP A 172 -25.75 -2.51 32.52
CA TRP A 172 -24.44 -2.91 33.01
C TRP A 172 -23.81 -3.99 32.13
N GLU A 173 -24.55 -5.06 31.81
CA GLU A 173 -24.05 -6.13 30.91
C GLU A 173 -23.64 -5.56 29.55
N THR A 174 -24.35 -4.54 29.05
CA THR A 174 -23.93 -3.84 27.84
C THR A 174 -22.76 -2.89 28.05
N MET A 175 -22.47 -2.40 29.25
CA MET A 175 -21.32 -1.53 29.49
C MET A 175 -20.04 -2.35 29.67
N LEU A 176 -20.13 -3.45 30.41
CA LEU A 176 -19.02 -4.31 30.75
C LEU A 176 -18.37 -4.93 29.51
N ASP A 177 -17.06 -5.11 29.60
CA ASP A 177 -16.27 -5.82 28.62
C ASP A 177 -15.48 -6.92 29.33
N THR A 178 -16.02 -8.13 29.27
CA THR A 178 -15.49 -9.32 29.96
C THR A 178 -14.16 -9.81 29.40
N ARG A 179 -13.65 -9.20 28.32
CA ARG A 179 -12.27 -9.40 27.85
C ARG A 179 -11.24 -8.81 28.80
N TYR A 180 -11.66 -7.89 29.67
CA TYR A 180 -10.79 -7.18 30.59
C TYR A 180 -11.16 -7.44 32.05
N THR A 181 -10.19 -7.24 32.94
CA THR A 181 -10.36 -7.32 34.39
C THR A 181 -9.64 -6.14 35.07
N ALA A 182 -10.17 -5.73 36.22
CA ALA A 182 -9.67 -4.65 37.07
C ALA A 182 -9.34 -3.32 36.32
N PRO A 183 -10.34 -2.62 35.73
CA PRO A 183 -11.76 -2.97 35.64
C PRO A 183 -12.13 -3.67 34.32
N ALA A 184 -13.26 -4.38 34.31
CA ALA A 184 -13.89 -5.00 33.14
C ALA A 184 -14.59 -3.96 32.24
N LEU A 185 -13.82 -2.97 31.79
CA LEU A 185 -14.27 -1.87 30.94
C LEU A 185 -13.29 -1.66 29.79
N SER A 186 -13.83 -1.29 28.64
CA SER A 186 -13.04 -0.86 27.48
C SER A 186 -12.70 0.63 27.57
N ASN A 187 -11.67 1.03 26.83
CA ASN A 187 -11.30 2.43 26.65
C ASN A 187 -12.31 3.18 25.76
N ALA A 188 -12.12 4.50 25.58
CA ALA A 188 -12.99 5.35 24.77
C ALA A 188 -13.17 4.82 23.34
N ALA A 189 -12.11 4.26 22.74
CA ALA A 189 -12.17 3.65 21.42
C ALA A 189 -12.84 2.26 21.38
N GLY A 190 -13.04 1.59 22.53
CA GLY A 190 -13.60 0.23 22.59
C GLY A 190 -12.63 -0.90 22.22
N THR A 191 -11.34 -0.59 22.05
CA THR A 191 -10.33 -1.51 21.49
C THR A 191 -9.34 -2.05 22.51
N ARG A 192 -9.20 -1.38 23.66
CA ARG A 192 -8.28 -1.74 24.75
C ARG A 192 -8.98 -1.66 26.10
N ARG A 193 -8.33 -2.15 27.15
CA ARG A 193 -8.78 -1.98 28.53
C ARG A 193 -8.81 -0.48 28.89
N TRP A 194 -9.77 -0.08 29.70
CA TRP A 194 -9.83 1.27 30.28
C TRP A 194 -8.57 1.60 31.11
N GLU A 195 -8.12 2.84 31.02
CA GLU A 195 -7.05 3.42 31.83
C GLU A 195 -7.53 4.70 32.54
N LYS A 196 -6.83 5.09 33.60
CA LYS A 196 -7.22 6.23 34.43
C LYS A 196 -7.39 7.50 33.58
N ASN A 197 -8.59 8.09 33.67
CA ASN A 197 -8.98 9.32 32.96
C ASN A 197 -9.02 9.21 31.43
N ASP A 198 -9.27 8.00 30.90
CA ASP A 198 -9.65 7.81 29.50
C ASP A 198 -11.12 8.25 29.29
N ALA A 199 -12.08 7.36 29.03
CA ALA A 199 -13.49 7.76 28.89
C ALA A 199 -14.12 8.25 30.20
N PHE A 200 -13.80 7.60 31.32
CA PHE A 200 -14.39 7.83 32.62
C PHE A 200 -13.34 8.16 33.68
N SER A 201 -13.72 8.94 34.69
CA SER A 201 -12.85 9.30 35.81
C SER A 201 -13.26 8.59 37.10
N SER A 202 -12.28 8.38 37.98
CA SER A 202 -12.45 7.79 39.31
C SER A 202 -13.15 6.42 39.34
N VAL A 203 -13.08 5.64 38.26
CA VAL A 203 -13.61 4.26 38.21
C VAL A 203 -12.95 3.42 39.29
N GLN A 204 -13.76 2.66 40.03
CA GLN A 204 -13.31 1.73 41.06
C GLN A 204 -13.46 0.31 40.53
N SER A 205 -12.46 -0.53 40.74
CA SER A 205 -12.58 -1.96 40.48
C SER A 205 -13.23 -2.62 41.70
N ASP A 206 -14.53 -2.39 41.90
CA ASP A 206 -15.31 -2.82 43.06
C ASP A 206 -16.81 -2.93 42.67
N TYR A 207 -17.69 -3.10 43.65
CA TYR A 207 -19.13 -3.24 43.47
C TYR A 207 -19.84 -1.92 43.23
N TYR A 208 -20.63 -1.88 42.15
CA TYR A 208 -21.54 -0.79 41.80
C TYR A 208 -23.00 -1.23 41.93
N TRP A 209 -23.86 -0.30 42.33
CA TRP A 209 -25.29 -0.57 42.41
C TRP A 209 -25.95 -0.70 41.04
N ALA A 210 -26.84 -1.69 40.91
CA ALA A 210 -27.81 -1.76 39.82
C ALA A 210 -29.23 -1.51 40.32
N ALA A 211 -30.10 -1.02 39.44
CA ALA A 211 -31.53 -0.98 39.65
C ALA A 211 -32.07 -2.42 39.58
N SER A 212 -32.71 -2.88 40.67
CA SER A 212 -33.51 -4.11 40.66
C SER A 212 -34.78 -3.87 39.86
N TYR A 213 -35.03 -4.64 38.80
CA TYR A 213 -36.40 -4.76 38.28
C TYR A 213 -37.25 -5.49 39.33
N ALA A 214 -38.45 -4.99 39.53
CA ALA A 214 -39.41 -5.58 40.46
C ALA A 214 -39.88 -6.93 39.91
N ASP A 215 -39.29 -8.02 40.42
CA ASP A 215 -39.83 -9.37 40.29
C ASP A 215 -40.35 -9.89 41.63
N GLY A 216 -40.86 -9.02 42.51
CA GLY A 216 -41.47 -9.44 43.78
C GLY A 216 -40.55 -10.19 44.75
N THR A 217 -39.28 -10.41 44.41
CA THR A 217 -38.29 -10.99 45.31
C THR A 217 -37.41 -9.89 45.88
N THR A 218 -37.01 -10.05 47.14
CA THR A 218 -36.16 -9.16 47.94
C THR A 218 -34.72 -9.02 47.42
N ASN A 219 -34.44 -9.39 46.17
CA ASN A 219 -33.10 -9.55 45.63
C ASN A 219 -32.52 -8.23 45.10
N LYS A 220 -31.47 -7.75 45.78
CA LYS A 220 -30.68 -6.56 45.43
C LYS A 220 -29.52 -6.98 44.52
N TRP A 221 -29.30 -6.28 43.40
CA TRP A 221 -28.26 -6.62 42.42
C TRP A 221 -27.07 -5.66 42.51
N ASN A 222 -25.85 -6.22 42.47
CA ASN A 222 -24.60 -5.48 42.38
C ASN A 222 -23.81 -5.94 41.16
N VAL A 223 -23.04 -5.02 40.58
CA VAL A 223 -22.13 -5.30 39.47
C VAL A 223 -20.71 -5.16 39.93
N GLU A 224 -19.92 -6.22 39.76
CA GLU A 224 -18.51 -6.24 40.14
C GLU A 224 -17.63 -5.89 38.93
N LEU A 225 -17.00 -4.73 38.99
CA LEU A 225 -16.10 -4.28 37.92
C LEU A 225 -14.74 -4.98 37.94
N ASN A 226 -14.37 -5.75 38.97
CA ASN A 226 -13.11 -6.51 38.97
C ASN A 226 -13.07 -7.58 37.87
N PHE A 227 -14.15 -8.36 37.76
CA PHE A 227 -14.24 -9.50 36.83
C PHE A 227 -15.36 -9.34 35.80
N GLY A 228 -16.15 -8.25 35.87
CA GLY A 228 -17.26 -8.02 34.94
C GLY A 228 -18.46 -8.92 35.19
N HIS A 229 -18.65 -9.38 36.42
CA HIS A 229 -19.75 -10.26 36.81
C HIS A 229 -20.89 -9.47 37.46
N VAL A 230 -22.13 -9.88 37.18
CA VAL A 230 -23.33 -9.38 37.86
C VAL A 230 -23.81 -10.45 38.83
N TYR A 231 -23.76 -10.17 40.14
CA TYR A 231 -24.09 -11.14 41.18
C TYR A 231 -25.47 -10.87 41.81
N PRO A 232 -26.31 -11.91 42.01
CA PRO A 232 -27.38 -11.87 43.01
C PRO A 232 -26.77 -11.97 44.42
N TYR A 233 -27.34 -11.24 45.37
CA TYR A 233 -26.72 -10.80 46.62
C TYR A 233 -26.06 -11.87 47.53
N GLY A 234 -24.90 -11.50 48.08
CA GLY A 234 -24.37 -11.97 49.37
C GLY A 234 -23.30 -11.01 49.94
N LYS A 235 -23.67 -10.17 50.93
CA LYS A 235 -22.77 -9.41 51.87
C LYS A 235 -22.10 -8.07 51.46
N THR A 236 -22.74 -7.12 50.75
CA THR A 236 -22.25 -5.72 50.73
C THR A 236 -23.27 -4.69 51.24
N ILE A 237 -23.01 -4.13 52.42
CA ILE A 237 -23.86 -3.11 53.07
C ILE A 237 -23.87 -1.79 52.25
N THR A 238 -22.79 -1.51 51.53
CA THR A 238 -22.60 -0.32 50.70
C THR A 238 -21.90 -0.66 49.38
N GLY A 239 -22.28 0.04 48.30
CA GLY A 239 -21.72 -0.07 46.95
C GLY A 239 -21.59 1.29 46.29
N TYR A 240 -20.74 1.41 45.27
CA TYR A 240 -20.54 2.64 44.51
C TYR A 240 -21.78 2.99 43.68
N VAL A 241 -21.96 4.28 43.42
CA VAL A 241 -23.13 4.83 42.71
C VAL A 241 -22.67 5.46 41.41
N TRP A 242 -22.94 4.78 40.30
CA TRP A 242 -22.71 5.30 38.96
C TRP A 242 -24.05 5.44 38.27
N LEU A 243 -24.38 6.66 37.87
CA LEU A 243 -25.70 7.01 37.36
C LEU A 243 -25.70 7.09 35.85
N VAL A 244 -26.85 6.73 35.28
CA VAL A 244 -27.13 6.76 33.85
C VAL A 244 -28.46 7.46 33.60
N ARG A 245 -28.62 8.03 32.40
CA ARG A 245 -29.91 8.51 31.89
C ARG A 245 -30.15 8.02 30.46
N GLY A 246 -31.42 7.91 30.11
CA GLY A 246 -31.86 7.54 28.77
C GLY A 246 -31.63 8.65 27.75
N LYS A 247 -31.97 8.36 26.48
CA LYS A 247 -31.91 9.34 25.39
C LYS A 247 -32.66 10.63 25.75
N GLN A 248 -32.07 11.77 25.42
CA GLN A 248 -32.81 12.97 25.03
C GLN A 248 -33.24 12.84 23.58
#